data_AF-A0A962QAA0-F1
#
_entry.id   AF-A0A962QAA0-F1
#
_cell.length_a   1.000
_cell.length_b   1.000
_cell.length_c   1.000
_cell.angle_alpha   90.00
_cell.angle_beta   90.00
_cell.angle_gamma   90.00
#
_symmetry.space_group_name_H-M   'P 1'
#
loop_
_entity.id
_entity.type
_entity.pdbx_description
1 polymer ?
#
loop_
_entity_poly.entity_id
_entity_poly.type
_entity_poly.pdbx_seq_one_letter_code
_entity_poly.pdbx_strand_id
1 'polypeptide(L)'
;MKKIKTNDKYILRNKKVVPVDDLLKWAEEFETQDRRVRLTKLPGGYRVSTVFLGIDHQWGDGPPLVFETMVFGPKGWGEMDMDRYSTWDEAVSGHKAMVERWKYPTIRKTINDITFFFEKIGWRIEALKRKLERRGNV
;
A
#
# COMPACT_ATOMS: atom_id res chain seq x y z
N MET A 1 20.18 10.10 -26.23
CA MET A 1 20.61 10.98 -25.12
C MET A 1 19.77 10.62 -23.90
N LYS A 2 20.37 10.06 -22.83
CA LYS A 2 19.67 9.88 -21.55
C LYS A 2 19.56 11.26 -20.91
N LYS A 3 18.35 11.73 -20.58
CA LYS A 3 18.18 12.95 -19.78
C LYS A 3 18.91 12.73 -18.46
N ILE A 4 19.87 13.60 -18.15
CA ILE A 4 20.49 13.64 -16.83
C ILE A 4 19.37 14.02 -15.87
N LYS A 5 19.04 13.13 -14.94
CA LYS A 5 18.06 13.38 -13.88
C LYS A 5 18.69 14.41 -12.95
N THR A 6 18.26 15.66 -13.03
CA THR A 6 19.01 16.78 -12.44
C THR A 6 18.89 16.81 -10.92
N ASN A 7 17.84 16.24 -10.31
CA ASN A 7 17.61 16.34 -8.87
C ASN A 7 17.03 15.02 -8.32
N ASP A 8 17.71 14.44 -7.33
CA ASP A 8 17.27 13.25 -6.59
C ASP A 8 16.73 13.59 -5.19
N LYS A 9 16.89 14.84 -4.76
CA LYS A 9 16.55 15.37 -3.43
C LYS A 9 15.52 16.48 -3.50
N TYR A 10 14.60 16.45 -2.54
CA TYR A 10 13.44 17.31 -2.50
C TYR A 10 13.10 17.72 -1.06
N ILE A 11 12.55 18.91 -0.91
CA ILE A 11 11.95 19.41 0.34
C ILE A 11 10.48 19.79 0.10
N LEU A 12 9.69 19.92 1.15
CA LEU A 12 8.35 20.52 1.07
C LEU A 12 8.38 22.00 1.41
N ARG A 13 7.65 22.81 0.65
CA ARG A 13 7.34 24.20 1.02
C ARG A 13 5.85 24.41 0.80
N ASN A 14 5.10 24.64 1.88
CA ASN A 14 3.64 24.79 1.82
C ASN A 14 2.97 23.65 1.02
N LYS A 15 3.37 22.39 1.31
CA LYS A 15 2.87 21.16 0.65
C LYS A 15 3.24 21.04 -0.84
N LYS A 16 4.13 21.88 -1.36
CA LYS A 16 4.70 21.75 -2.70
C LYS A 16 6.08 21.10 -2.63
N VAL A 17 6.34 20.19 -3.56
CA VAL A 17 7.63 19.53 -3.73
C VAL A 17 8.59 20.51 -4.42
N VAL A 18 9.72 20.79 -3.78
CA VAL A 18 10.76 21.69 -4.31
C VAL A 18 12.06 20.90 -4.43
N PRO A 19 12.66 20.83 -5.62
CA PRO A 19 13.94 20.14 -5.81
C PRO A 19 15.09 20.93 -5.17
N VAL A 20 16.09 20.22 -4.65
CA VAL A 20 17.26 20.82 -3.98
C VAL A 20 18.53 20.12 -4.45
N ASP A 21 19.48 20.89 -4.98
CA ASP A 21 20.78 20.39 -5.46
C ASP A 21 21.84 20.33 -4.34
N ASP A 22 21.76 21.24 -3.38
CA ASP A 22 22.70 21.30 -2.26
C ASP A 22 22.36 20.25 -1.19
N LEU A 23 23.28 19.31 -0.99
CA LEU A 23 23.12 18.21 -0.04
C LEU A 23 22.99 18.69 1.41
N LEU A 24 23.77 19.70 1.82
CA LEU A 24 23.77 20.18 3.20
C LEU A 24 22.48 20.92 3.52
N LYS A 25 22.02 21.76 2.58
CA LYS A 25 20.73 22.45 2.69
C LYS A 25 19.57 21.46 2.70
N TRP A 26 19.62 20.42 1.86
CA TRP A 26 18.62 19.36 1.89
C TRP A 26 18.61 18.65 3.25
N ALA A 27 19.77 18.29 3.79
CA ALA A 27 19.88 17.58 5.07
C ALA A 27 19.30 18.39 6.24
N GLU A 28 19.66 19.67 6.34
CA GLU A 28 19.18 20.59 7.38
C GLU A 28 17.65 20.74 7.37
N GLU A 29 17.07 20.95 6.18
CA GLU A 29 15.62 21.09 6.02
C GLU A 29 14.90 19.75 6.25
N PHE A 30 15.47 18.64 5.76
CA PHE A 30 14.87 17.32 5.87
C PHE A 30 14.81 16.82 7.32
N GLU A 31 15.81 17.18 8.13
CA GLU A 31 15.86 16.82 9.55
C GLU A 31 14.77 17.53 10.36
N THR A 32 14.46 18.78 10.02
CA THR A 32 13.58 19.65 10.83
C THR A 32 12.15 19.73 10.31
N GLN A 33 11.92 19.40 9.04
CA GLN A 33 10.60 19.48 8.40
C GLN A 33 9.61 18.43 8.92
N ASP A 34 8.35 18.84 9.10
CA ASP A 34 7.24 17.88 9.21
C ASP A 34 6.97 17.20 7.87
N ARG A 35 7.28 15.90 7.82
CA ARG A 35 7.14 15.04 6.64
C ARG A 35 5.85 14.22 6.65
N ARG A 36 5.04 14.28 7.71
CA ARG A 36 3.83 13.45 7.81
C ARG A 36 2.69 14.09 7.03
N VAL A 37 2.20 13.40 6.02
CA VAL A 37 0.96 13.80 5.32
C VAL A 37 -0.25 13.43 6.16
N ARG A 38 -0.32 12.16 6.60
CA ARG A 38 -1.42 11.65 7.43
C ARG A 38 -1.08 10.32 8.10
N LEU A 39 -1.72 10.04 9.24
CA LEU A 39 -1.74 8.72 9.87
C LEU A 39 -3.18 8.37 10.23
N THR A 40 -3.62 7.18 9.85
CA THR A 40 -4.94 6.65 10.22
C THR A 40 -4.77 5.30 10.91
N LYS A 41 -5.34 5.17 12.10
CA LYS A 41 -5.47 3.89 12.81
C LYS A 41 -6.75 3.20 12.33
N LEU A 42 -6.66 1.90 12.05
CA LEU A 42 -7.75 1.08 11.55
C LEU A 42 -8.12 -0.01 12.58
N PRO A 43 -9.31 -0.63 12.45
CA PRO A 43 -9.69 -1.79 13.25
C PRO A 43 -8.66 -2.92 13.17
N GLY A 44 -8.60 -3.76 14.22
CA GLY A 44 -7.68 -4.91 14.24
C GLY A 44 -6.20 -4.55 14.39
N GLY A 45 -5.88 -3.31 14.79
CA GLY A 45 -4.52 -2.86 15.07
C GLY A 45 -3.71 -2.47 13.83
N TYR A 46 -4.34 -2.36 12.67
CA TYR A 46 -3.69 -1.87 11.46
C TYR A 46 -3.52 -0.35 11.49
N ARG A 47 -2.52 0.16 10.77
CA ARG A 47 -2.31 1.61 10.59
C ARG A 47 -1.85 1.92 9.18
N VAL A 48 -2.36 3.01 8.63
CA VAL A 48 -1.95 3.57 7.32
C VAL A 48 -1.19 4.86 7.59
N SER A 49 0.06 4.95 7.15
CA SER A 49 0.90 6.15 7.31
C SER A 49 1.31 6.66 5.95
N THR A 50 1.10 7.94 5.70
CA THR A 50 1.59 8.63 4.50
C THR A 50 2.60 9.68 4.89
N VAL A 51 3.77 9.63 4.25
CA VAL A 51 4.92 10.48 4.54
C VAL A 51 5.57 11.00 3.26
N PHE A 52 6.30 12.09 3.40
CA PHE A 52 7.25 12.59 2.42
C PHE A 52 8.63 11.97 2.63
N LEU A 53 9.19 11.42 1.56
CA LEU A 53 10.46 10.69 1.55
C LEU A 53 11.67 11.61 1.42
N GLY A 54 11.51 12.78 0.78
CA GLY A 54 12.59 13.74 0.52
C GLY A 54 13.62 13.29 -0.52
N ILE A 55 13.55 12.05 -0.98
CA ILE A 55 14.35 11.51 -2.07
C ILE A 55 13.47 10.75 -3.06
N ASP A 56 13.88 10.76 -4.32
CA ASP A 56 13.13 10.14 -5.40
C ASP A 56 13.28 8.60 -5.42
N HIS A 57 12.17 7.89 -5.27
CA HIS A 57 12.08 6.44 -5.38
C HIS A 57 11.63 5.94 -6.77
N GLN A 58 11.59 6.82 -7.79
CA GLN A 58 11.38 6.46 -9.18
C GLN A 58 12.68 5.95 -9.82
N TRP A 59 12.81 4.63 -10.01
CA TRP A 59 13.98 4.01 -10.64
C TRP A 59 13.91 3.97 -12.17
N GLY A 60 12.73 4.17 -12.75
CA GLY A 60 12.50 4.19 -14.19
C GLY A 60 12.23 5.59 -14.74
N ASP A 61 11.52 5.63 -15.87
CA ASP A 61 11.02 6.87 -16.46
C ASP A 61 9.76 7.34 -15.73
N GLY A 62 9.58 8.66 -15.64
CA GLY A 62 8.37 9.27 -15.07
C GLY A 62 8.67 10.39 -14.08
N PRO A 63 7.62 10.95 -13.46
CA PRO A 63 7.77 11.95 -12.41
C PRO A 63 8.39 11.32 -11.14
N PRO A 64 9.02 12.14 -10.28
CA PRO A 64 9.66 11.64 -9.06
C PRO A 64 8.62 11.09 -8.10
N LEU A 65 8.91 9.97 -7.43
CA LEU A 65 8.06 9.35 -6.42
C LEU A 65 8.62 9.66 -5.03
N VAL A 66 8.12 10.76 -4.45
CA VAL A 66 8.68 11.37 -3.23
C VAL A 66 7.72 11.31 -2.04
N PHE A 67 6.54 10.71 -2.22
CA PHE A 67 5.62 10.37 -1.14
C PHE A 67 5.38 8.87 -1.10
N GLU A 68 5.11 8.36 0.09
CA GLU A 68 4.80 6.96 0.32
C GLU A 68 3.62 6.82 1.27
N THR A 69 2.67 5.98 0.91
CA THR A 69 1.63 5.47 1.81
C THR A 69 1.92 4.01 2.09
N MET A 70 2.05 3.66 3.36
CA MET A 70 2.35 2.31 3.81
C MET A 70 1.34 1.82 4.84
N VAL A 71 0.95 0.56 4.72
CA VAL A 71 0.10 -0.14 5.69
C VAL A 71 0.95 -1.04 6.57
N PHE A 72 0.79 -0.88 7.87
CA PHE A 72 1.45 -1.71 8.88
C PHE A 72 0.42 -2.59 9.59
N GLY A 73 0.76 -3.85 9.78
CA GLY A 73 -0.03 -4.79 10.56
C GLY A 73 0.07 -4.59 12.08
N PRO A 74 -0.77 -5.29 12.87
CA PRO A 74 -0.83 -5.16 14.33
C PRO A 74 0.47 -5.55 15.06
N LYS A 75 1.30 -6.39 14.44
CA LYS A 75 2.61 -6.79 14.99
C LYS A 75 3.75 -5.86 14.59
N GLY A 76 3.47 -4.73 13.95
CA GLY A 76 4.38 -3.59 13.81
C GLY A 76 5.39 -3.64 12.66
N TRP A 77 5.87 -4.82 12.27
CA TRP A 77 7.07 -4.95 11.42
C TRP A 77 6.82 -5.43 9.98
N GLY A 78 5.58 -5.73 9.60
CA GLY A 78 5.24 -6.16 8.24
C GLY A 78 4.67 -5.01 7.42
N GLU A 79 5.34 -4.69 6.30
CA GLU A 79 4.74 -3.92 5.20
C GLU A 79 3.66 -4.79 4.56
N MET A 80 2.41 -4.35 4.67
CA MET A 80 1.28 -5.12 4.16
C MET A 80 0.85 -4.67 2.76
N ASP A 81 1.01 -3.38 2.48
CA ASP A 81 0.64 -2.71 1.23
C ASP A 81 1.35 -1.36 1.16
N MET A 82 1.69 -0.92 -0.05
CA MET A 82 2.45 0.29 -0.28
C MET A 82 2.15 0.90 -1.65
N ASP A 83 1.90 2.20 -1.67
CA ASP A 83 1.77 3.01 -2.89
C ASP A 83 2.61 4.28 -2.76
N ARG A 84 3.12 4.79 -3.89
CA ARG A 84 3.94 6.01 -3.96
C ARG A 84 3.37 7.05 -4.90
N TYR A 85 3.66 8.32 -4.63
CA TYR A 85 3.06 9.46 -5.31
C TYR A 85 4.06 10.58 -5.56
N SER A 86 3.78 11.43 -6.56
CA SER A 86 4.64 12.55 -6.94
C SER A 86 4.24 13.85 -6.25
N THR A 87 2.96 14.00 -5.92
CA THR A 87 2.42 15.23 -5.33
C THR A 87 1.74 15.00 -3.99
N TRP A 88 1.62 16.08 -3.20
CA TRP A 88 0.93 16.04 -1.92
C TRP A 88 -0.54 15.65 -2.07
N ASP A 89 -1.23 16.17 -3.09
CA ASP A 89 -2.66 15.91 -3.30
C ASP A 89 -2.94 14.47 -3.73
N GLU A 90 -2.07 13.92 -4.57
CA GLU A 90 -2.07 12.48 -4.88
C GLU A 90 -1.83 11.66 -3.62
N ALA A 91 -0.87 12.04 -2.77
CA ALA A 91 -0.59 11.33 -1.52
C ALA A 91 -1.77 11.36 -0.55
N VAL A 92 -2.49 12.50 -0.45
CA VAL A 92 -3.71 12.62 0.36
C VAL A 92 -4.84 11.74 -0.21
N SER A 93 -5.02 11.73 -1.53
CA SER A 93 -6.06 10.93 -2.19
C SER A 93 -5.76 9.43 -2.08
N GLY A 94 -4.51 9.06 -2.33
CA GLY A 94 -3.97 7.72 -2.17
C GLY A 94 -4.09 7.21 -0.74
N HIS A 95 -3.82 8.05 0.26
CA HIS A 95 -4.06 7.70 1.67
C HIS A 95 -5.53 7.31 1.93
N LYS A 96 -6.49 8.09 1.42
CA LYS A 96 -7.92 7.79 1.59
C LYS A 96 -8.29 6.46 0.92
N ALA A 97 -7.79 6.23 -0.30
CA ALA A 97 -8.01 4.98 -1.02
C ALA A 97 -7.42 3.77 -0.26
N MET A 98 -6.21 3.92 0.28
CA MET A 98 -5.55 2.89 1.07
C MET A 98 -6.31 2.57 2.37
N VAL A 99 -6.81 3.60 3.06
CA VAL A 99 -7.66 3.45 4.24
C VAL A 99 -8.91 2.65 3.91
N GLU A 100 -9.64 3.00 2.86
CA GLU A 100 -10.85 2.27 2.47
C GLU A 100 -10.55 0.83 2.05
N ARG A 101 -9.43 0.58 1.35
CA ARG A 101 -8.96 -0.76 0.99
C ARG A 101 -8.71 -1.64 2.22
N TRP A 102 -8.19 -1.05 3.30
CA TRP A 102 -7.73 -1.76 4.50
C TRP A 102 -8.63 -1.62 5.74
N LYS A 103 -9.77 -0.91 5.63
CA LYS A 103 -10.68 -0.64 6.77
C LYS A 103 -11.30 -1.90 7.37
N TYR A 104 -11.54 -2.93 6.54
CA TYR A 104 -12.19 -4.18 6.93
C TYR A 104 -11.48 -5.42 6.35
N PRO A 105 -10.21 -5.65 6.71
CA PRO A 105 -9.41 -6.72 6.10
C PRO A 105 -9.95 -8.11 6.48
N THR A 106 -10.55 -8.23 7.68
CA THR A 106 -11.17 -9.45 8.19
C THR A 106 -12.43 -9.85 7.41
N ILE A 107 -13.31 -8.90 7.04
CA ILE A 107 -14.55 -9.22 6.33
C ILE A 107 -14.24 -9.81 4.94
N ARG A 108 -13.26 -9.24 4.24
CA ARG A 108 -12.86 -9.73 2.91
C ARG A 108 -12.24 -11.13 2.97
N LYS A 109 -11.41 -11.40 3.98
CA LYS A 109 -10.86 -12.73 4.21
C LYS A 109 -11.95 -13.73 4.57
N THR A 110 -12.87 -13.38 5.48
CA THR A 110 -13.99 -14.24 5.88
C THR A 110 -14.93 -14.56 4.72
N ILE A 111 -15.26 -13.61 3.85
CA ILE A 111 -16.09 -13.89 2.66
C ILE A 111 -15.39 -14.85 1.71
N ASN A 112 -14.09 -14.66 1.45
CA ASN A 112 -13.31 -15.58 0.62
C ASN A 112 -13.21 -16.97 1.25
N ASP A 113 -12.97 -17.06 2.56
CA ASP A 113 -12.92 -18.31 3.31
C ASP A 113 -14.28 -19.04 3.27
N ILE A 114 -15.39 -18.31 3.40
CA ILE A 114 -16.75 -18.84 3.28
C ILE A 114 -17.03 -19.33 1.85
N THR A 115 -16.67 -18.54 0.83
CA THR A 115 -16.88 -18.89 -0.58
C THR A 115 -16.11 -20.17 -0.92
N PHE A 116 -14.84 -20.23 -0.53
CA PHE A 116 -13.99 -21.42 -0.69
C PHE A 116 -14.54 -22.64 0.07
N PHE A 117 -15.10 -22.43 1.26
CA PHE A 117 -15.75 -23.50 2.02
C PHE A 117 -16.95 -24.10 1.28
N PHE A 118 -17.81 -23.27 0.67
CA PHE A 118 -18.95 -23.74 -0.11
C PHE A 118 -18.53 -24.49 -1.38
N GLU A 119 -17.50 -24.01 -2.09
CA GLU A 119 -16.92 -24.73 -3.22
C GLU A 119 -16.41 -26.11 -2.81
N LYS A 120 -15.67 -26.19 -1.70
CA LYS A 120 -15.12 -27.45 -1.18
C LYS A 120 -16.20 -28.45 -0.76
N ILE A 121 -17.34 -27.96 -0.24
CA ILE A 121 -18.51 -28.81 0.03
C ILE A 121 -19.11 -29.34 -1.27
N GLY A 122 -19.27 -28.48 -2.29
CA GLY A 122 -19.78 -28.88 -3.61
C GLY A 122 -19.00 -30.06 -4.20
N TRP A 123 -17.66 -29.94 -4.25
CA TRP A 123 -16.77 -31.01 -4.71
C TRP A 123 -16.93 -32.32 -3.92
N ARG A 124 -17.09 -32.23 -2.59
CA ARG A 124 -17.28 -33.42 -1.73
C ARG A 124 -18.63 -34.11 -1.98
N ILE A 125 -19.70 -33.34 -2.18
CA ILE A 125 -21.01 -33.89 -2.51
C ILE A 125 -20.96 -34.60 -3.87
N GLU A 126 -20.32 -34.01 -4.87
CA GLU A 126 -20.24 -34.58 -6.20
C GLU A 126 -19.36 -35.84 -6.25
N ALA A 127 -18.27 -35.87 -5.48
CA ALA A 127 -17.45 -37.06 -5.30
C ALA A 127 -18.23 -38.20 -4.61
N LEU A 128 -19.08 -37.90 -3.63
CA LEU A 128 -19.93 -38.88 -2.96
C LEU A 128 -21.01 -39.43 -3.91
N LYS A 129 -21.66 -38.57 -4.70
CA LYS A 129 -22.61 -39.01 -5.75
C LYS A 129 -21.97 -39.98 -6.74
N ARG A 130 -20.80 -39.62 -7.29
CA ARG A 130 -20.02 -40.49 -8.20
C ARG A 130 -19.60 -41.82 -7.57
N LYS A 131 -19.44 -41.87 -6.24
CA LYS A 131 -19.08 -43.10 -5.50
C LYS A 131 -20.29 -43.98 -5.23
N LEU A 132 -21.47 -43.38 -5.01
CA LEU A 132 -22.73 -44.08 -4.84
C LEU A 132 -23.23 -44.67 -6.16
N GLU A 133 -23.17 -43.91 -7.26
CA GLU A 133 -23.51 -44.39 -8.61
C GLU A 133 -22.64 -45.60 -9.02
N ARG A 134 -21.34 -45.56 -8.71
CA ARG A 134 -20.43 -46.69 -8.95
C ARG A 134 -20.72 -47.93 -8.08
N ARG A 135 -21.41 -47.77 -6.95
CA ARG A 135 -21.80 -48.88 -6.06
C ARG A 135 -23.18 -49.45 -6.37
N GLY A 136 -24.06 -48.68 -7.02
CA GLY A 136 -25.38 -49.14 -7.47
C GLY A 136 -25.39 -49.83 -8.84
N ASN A 137 -24.27 -49.79 -9.57
CA ASN A 137 -24.06 -50.47 -10.85
C ASN A 137 -23.28 -51.79 -10.73
N VAL A 138 -23.33 -52.45 -9.56
CA VAL A 138 -22.74 -53.79 -9.31
C VAL A 138 -23.85 -54.73 -8.87
#